data_AF-A0A7Y1X4G3-F1
#
_entry.id   AF-A0A7Y1X4G3-F1
#
_cell.length_a   1.000
_cell.length_b   1.000
_cell.length_c   1.000
_cell.angle_alpha   90.00
_cell.angle_beta   90.00
_cell.angle_gamma   90.00
#
_symmetry.space_group_name_H-M   'P 1'
#
loop_
_entity.id
_entity.type
_entity.pdbx_description
1 polymer ?
#
loop_
_entity_poly.entity_id
_entity_poly.type
_entity_poly.pdbx_seq_one_letter_code
_entity_poly.pdbx_strand_id
1 'polypeptide(L)'
;MKKPIETETSPSSSGKPSKNTIAKNPNATAPKNKSSNATTSKTEKAKVVSKKTPQKQVAVQASKTSSDSEILAKLEILRKDLVDLDKDYKSYKSAMKTEMDTVRRQFESVQSADLELILRCMQKALRNPKGFQNPIRASRPDKLPVTAVHGHEMMITLILDDYLTKPVEDFAKKHILEIGMTRETVWSQCSTSRLACLARMIGTRFTSVDMDENNVKNAEYITKMYHPYATMVCDLGEDYLAKLEPPYPTYIYLDAYDFEHPNHSEGRQNRYKKVLGQKISNEACWEMHLKCCKRIAEILPDYGIIVFDDVWHENGRWTGKGGTAMPFLLTNGFHIVAQTPKTVALKRNRFISG
;
A
#
# COMPACT_ATOMS: atom_id res chain seq x y z
N MET A 1 34.14 -51.14 -27.12
CA MET A 1 35.22 -50.45 -27.87
C MET A 1 34.64 -49.24 -28.60
N LYS A 2 34.87 -48.03 -28.07
CA LYS A 2 35.28 -46.81 -28.80
C LYS A 2 35.47 -45.70 -27.75
N LYS A 3 36.66 -45.11 -27.78
CA LYS A 3 37.24 -44.17 -26.81
C LYS A 3 36.64 -42.76 -26.92
N PRO A 4 36.80 -41.92 -25.87
CA PRO A 4 36.35 -40.53 -25.83
C PRO A 4 37.37 -39.59 -26.51
N ILE A 5 36.88 -38.43 -26.97
CA ILE A 5 37.67 -37.32 -27.53
C ILE A 5 37.81 -36.24 -26.45
N GLU A 6 38.97 -36.21 -25.80
CA GLU A 6 39.69 -35.02 -25.32
C GLU A 6 40.22 -34.27 -26.56
N THR A 7 40.52 -32.98 -26.64
CA THR A 7 40.70 -31.82 -25.76
C THR A 7 40.81 -30.63 -26.72
N GLU A 8 40.57 -29.38 -26.28
CA GLU A 8 41.51 -28.28 -26.55
C GLU A 8 41.08 -27.00 -25.82
N THR A 9 41.96 -26.62 -24.89
CA THR A 9 42.08 -25.32 -24.23
C THR A 9 42.89 -24.37 -25.11
N SER A 10 42.53 -23.08 -25.14
CA SER A 10 43.47 -21.98 -25.42
C SER A 10 42.91 -20.62 -24.94
N PRO A 11 43.78 -19.62 -24.66
CA PRO A 11 43.58 -18.68 -23.55
C PRO A 11 43.45 -17.19 -23.94
N SER A 12 43.11 -16.41 -22.91
CA SER A 12 43.49 -15.02 -22.60
C SER A 12 43.31 -13.89 -23.63
N SER A 13 42.59 -12.84 -23.22
CA SER A 13 43.11 -11.47 -23.34
C SER A 13 42.52 -10.55 -22.26
N SER A 14 43.43 -9.86 -21.60
CA SER A 14 43.23 -8.92 -20.50
C SER A 14 43.02 -7.50 -21.05
N GLY A 15 41.81 -6.97 -20.91
CA GLY A 15 41.48 -5.58 -21.22
C GLY A 15 41.47 -4.72 -19.95
N LYS A 16 42.44 -3.81 -19.82
CA LYS A 16 42.43 -2.72 -18.82
C LYS A 16 41.27 -1.74 -19.10
N PRO A 17 40.54 -1.24 -18.08
CA PRO A 17 39.69 -0.07 -18.27
C PRO A 17 40.43 1.23 -17.95
N SER A 18 40.30 2.14 -18.91
CA SER A 18 40.66 3.56 -18.87
C SER A 18 39.90 4.29 -17.74
N LYS A 19 40.64 5.09 -16.96
CA LYS A 19 40.10 6.04 -15.98
C LYS A 19 39.57 7.27 -16.73
N ASN A 20 38.27 7.52 -16.65
CA ASN A 20 37.69 8.81 -17.04
C ASN A 20 37.19 9.57 -15.80
N THR A 21 37.79 10.74 -15.65
CA THR A 21 37.59 11.77 -14.64
C THR A 21 36.27 12.50 -14.90
N ILE A 22 35.36 12.56 -13.93
CA ILE A 22 34.18 13.44 -13.96
C ILE A 22 34.42 14.60 -13.01
N ALA A 23 34.44 15.80 -13.58
CA ALA A 23 34.50 17.07 -12.89
C ALA A 23 33.18 17.36 -12.15
N LYS A 24 33.30 17.79 -10.89
CA LYS A 24 32.23 18.38 -10.09
C LYS A 24 32.01 19.83 -10.56
N ASN A 25 30.75 20.26 -10.63
CA ASN A 25 30.42 21.67 -10.45
C ASN A 25 29.13 21.80 -9.60
N PRO A 26 29.11 22.62 -8.54
CA PRO A 26 28.00 22.76 -7.61
C PRO A 26 27.15 24.01 -7.88
N ASN A 27 26.11 24.17 -7.06
CA ASN A 27 25.23 25.33 -6.84
C ASN A 27 23.96 25.43 -7.69
N ALA A 28 22.82 25.30 -7.01
CA ALA A 28 21.85 26.40 -6.98
C ALA A 28 20.98 26.32 -5.71
N THR A 29 20.96 27.46 -5.03
CA THR A 29 20.32 27.84 -3.78
C THR A 29 18.80 27.97 -3.86
N ALA A 30 18.12 27.61 -2.76
CA ALA A 30 16.70 27.86 -2.52
C ALA A 30 16.43 29.30 -2.03
N PRO A 31 15.23 29.86 -2.27
CA PRO A 31 14.72 30.97 -1.47
C PRO A 31 13.56 30.53 -0.55
N LYS A 32 13.69 30.99 0.69
CA LYS A 32 12.67 31.01 1.75
C LYS A 32 11.55 31.98 1.36
N ASN A 33 10.30 31.64 1.67
CA ASN A 33 9.24 32.65 1.83
C ASN A 33 8.48 32.41 3.14
N LYS A 34 8.57 33.42 4.01
CA LYS A 34 7.76 33.61 5.21
C LYS A 34 6.46 34.32 4.79
N SER A 35 5.33 33.86 5.30
CA SER A 35 4.10 34.64 5.33
C SER A 35 3.41 34.42 6.67
N SER A 36 3.37 35.50 7.44
CA SER A 36 2.64 35.65 8.70
C SER A 36 1.30 36.31 8.40
N ASN A 37 0.19 35.74 8.89
CA ASN A 37 -1.05 36.49 9.04
C ASN A 37 -1.64 36.23 10.42
N ALA A 38 -1.68 37.30 11.22
CA ALA A 38 -2.39 37.41 12.47
C ALA A 38 -3.82 37.89 12.18
N THR A 39 -4.81 37.29 12.82
CA THR A 39 -6.20 37.77 12.78
C THR A 39 -6.72 37.92 14.19
N THR A 40 -6.96 39.17 14.57
CA THR A 40 -7.61 39.65 15.79
C THR A 40 -9.11 39.38 15.71
N SER A 41 -9.70 38.84 16.78
CA SER A 41 -11.15 38.81 16.95
C SER A 41 -11.55 39.57 18.21
N LYS A 42 -12.45 40.54 18.01
CA LYS A 42 -13.00 41.45 19.01
C LYS A 42 -14.12 40.76 19.79
N THR A 43 -14.20 41.13 21.06
CA THR A 43 -15.18 40.71 22.06
C THR A 43 -16.44 41.57 21.96
N GLU A 44 -17.63 40.96 21.87
CA GLU A 44 -18.91 41.64 22.08
C GLU A 44 -19.49 41.29 23.46
N LYS A 45 -19.73 42.33 24.26
CA LYS A 45 -20.40 42.25 25.58
C LYS A 45 -21.90 42.41 25.40
N ALA A 46 -22.68 41.41 25.79
CA ALA A 46 -24.13 41.52 25.90
C ALA A 46 -24.53 42.13 27.26
N LYS A 47 -25.43 43.10 27.19
CA LYS A 47 -25.94 43.94 28.28
C LYS A 47 -27.26 43.32 28.77
N VAL A 48 -27.31 42.82 30.01
CA VAL A 48 -28.56 42.27 30.60
C VAL A 48 -29.16 43.30 31.57
N VAL A 49 -30.43 43.61 31.29
CA VAL A 49 -31.29 44.58 31.96
C VAL A 49 -31.86 43.96 33.24
N SER A 50 -31.76 44.67 34.37
CA SER A 50 -32.35 44.26 35.65
C SER A 50 -33.81 44.75 35.77
N LYS A 51 -34.72 43.85 36.13
CA LYS A 51 -36.06 44.20 36.63
C LYS A 51 -36.12 43.90 38.12
N LYS A 52 -36.44 44.92 38.91
CA LYS A 52 -36.70 44.86 40.36
C LYS A 52 -38.09 44.27 40.61
N THR A 53 -38.18 43.36 41.57
CA THR A 53 -39.44 42.88 42.17
C THR A 53 -39.34 43.05 43.71
N PRO A 54 -40.42 43.42 44.43
CA PRO A 54 -40.34 43.84 45.83
C PRO A 54 -40.14 42.66 46.80
N GLN A 55 -39.22 42.83 47.75
CA GLN A 55 -39.00 41.90 48.85
C GLN A 55 -40.07 42.07 49.94
N LYS A 56 -40.79 40.98 50.23
CA LYS A 56 -41.63 40.82 51.41
C LYS A 56 -40.73 40.27 52.53
N GLN A 57 -40.45 41.07 53.55
CA GLN A 57 -39.68 40.63 54.72
C GLN A 57 -40.54 39.69 55.57
N VAL A 58 -40.13 38.43 55.67
CA VAL A 58 -40.58 37.48 56.68
C VAL A 58 -39.39 37.22 57.59
N ALA A 59 -39.52 37.60 58.85
CA ALA A 59 -38.51 37.36 59.88
C ALA A 59 -38.42 35.85 60.16
N VAL A 60 -37.27 35.26 59.83
CA VAL A 60 -36.92 33.89 60.20
C VAL A 60 -35.88 33.96 61.31
N GLN A 61 -36.23 33.35 62.45
CA GLN A 61 -35.42 33.26 63.65
C GLN A 61 -34.08 32.57 63.38
N ALA A 62 -33.03 33.13 63.96
CA ALA A 62 -31.65 32.70 63.85
C ALA A 62 -31.38 31.45 64.69
N SER A 63 -31.23 30.31 64.03
CA SER A 63 -30.56 29.13 64.58
C SER A 63 -29.89 28.29 63.47
N LYS A 64 -29.01 28.89 62.66
CA LYS A 64 -28.34 28.19 61.52
C LYS A 64 -26.92 28.67 61.18
N THR A 65 -26.13 29.12 62.16
CA THR A 65 -24.78 29.63 61.87
C THR A 65 -23.75 28.55 61.48
N SER A 66 -24.04 27.27 61.69
CA SER A 66 -23.14 26.16 61.29
C SER A 66 -23.42 25.61 59.89
N SER A 67 -24.64 25.69 59.35
CA SER A 67 -24.95 25.09 58.04
C SER A 67 -24.54 25.97 56.87
N ASP A 68 -24.55 27.29 57.05
CA ASP A 68 -24.33 28.23 55.94
C ASP A 68 -22.85 28.31 55.54
N SER A 69 -21.92 28.19 56.50
CA SER A 69 -20.48 28.13 56.19
C SER A 69 -20.10 26.84 55.46
N GLU A 70 -20.73 25.71 55.80
CA GLU A 70 -20.53 24.44 55.10
C GLU A 70 -21.08 24.48 53.67
N ILE A 71 -22.24 25.10 53.47
CA ILE A 71 -22.82 25.30 52.13
C ILE A 71 -21.90 26.19 51.29
N LEU A 72 -21.37 27.28 51.85
CA LEU A 72 -20.44 28.17 51.15
C LEU A 72 -19.13 27.46 50.78
N ALA A 73 -18.57 26.64 51.69
CA ALA A 73 -17.38 25.85 51.39
C ALA A 73 -17.61 24.85 50.25
N LYS A 74 -18.76 24.16 50.25
CA LYS A 74 -19.15 23.24 49.16
C LYS A 74 -19.36 23.95 47.82
N LEU A 75 -19.97 25.13 47.84
CA LEU A 75 -20.14 25.94 46.63
C LEU A 75 -18.81 26.40 46.04
N GLU A 76 -17.84 26.73 46.88
CA GLU A 76 -16.51 27.15 46.41
C GLU A 76 -15.72 25.98 45.82
N ILE A 77 -15.84 24.78 46.40
CA ILE A 77 -15.29 23.54 45.81
C ILE A 77 -15.94 23.28 44.45
N LEU A 78 -17.28 23.30 44.37
CA LEU A 78 -18.00 23.06 43.11
C LEU A 78 -17.65 24.09 42.03
N ARG A 79 -17.45 25.36 42.39
CA ARG A 79 -16.98 26.40 41.45
C ARG A 79 -15.59 26.07 40.92
N LYS A 80 -14.68 25.63 41.78
CA LYS A 80 -13.34 25.22 41.37
C LYS A 80 -13.40 24.03 40.41
N ASP A 81 -14.18 23.00 40.75
CA ASP A 81 -14.36 21.82 39.91
C ASP A 81 -14.95 22.18 38.54
N LEU A 82 -15.90 23.13 38.48
CA LEU A 82 -16.48 23.64 37.23
C LEU A 82 -15.45 24.36 36.36
N VAL A 83 -14.54 25.12 36.96
CA VAL A 83 -13.45 25.81 36.27
C VAL A 83 -12.44 24.80 35.72
N ASP A 84 -12.09 23.79 36.51
CA ASP A 84 -11.17 22.73 36.10
C ASP A 84 -11.79 21.89 34.96
N LEU A 85 -13.09 21.58 35.04
CA LEU A 85 -13.82 20.88 33.98
C LEU A 85 -13.91 21.68 32.66
N ASP A 86 -14.14 23.00 32.71
CA ASP A 86 -14.14 23.85 31.52
C ASP A 86 -12.74 23.92 30.87
N LYS A 87 -11.69 23.95 31.70
CA LYS A 87 -10.30 23.89 31.22
C LYS A 87 -10.01 22.57 30.52
N ASP A 88 -10.41 21.45 31.11
CA ASP A 88 -10.24 20.12 30.53
C ASP A 88 -11.04 19.97 29.23
N TYR A 89 -12.28 20.45 29.19
CA TYR A 89 -13.11 20.46 27.99
C TYR A 89 -12.45 21.26 26.84
N LYS A 90 -11.92 22.45 27.14
CA LYS A 90 -11.21 23.28 26.14
C LYS A 90 -9.93 22.59 25.64
N SER A 91 -9.18 21.96 26.54
CA SER A 91 -8.00 21.16 26.20
C SER A 91 -8.36 20.02 25.26
N TYR A 92 -9.37 19.22 25.62
CA TYR A 92 -9.88 18.11 24.83
C TYR A 92 -10.34 18.56 23.44
N LYS A 93 -11.16 19.63 23.37
CA LYS A 93 -11.63 20.19 22.10
C LYS A 93 -10.50 20.63 21.18
N SER A 94 -9.45 21.24 21.75
CA SER A 94 -8.26 21.65 20.99
C SER A 94 -7.46 20.45 20.48
N ALA A 95 -7.30 19.41 21.30
CA ALA A 95 -6.65 18.16 20.91
C ALA A 95 -7.40 17.48 19.76
N MET A 96 -8.73 17.32 19.90
CA MET A 96 -9.58 16.71 18.86
C MET A 96 -9.49 17.46 17.53
N LYS A 97 -9.52 18.81 17.56
CA LYS A 97 -9.39 19.61 16.34
C LYS A 97 -8.03 19.39 15.65
N THR A 98 -6.95 19.35 16.43
CA THR A 98 -5.60 19.12 15.91
C THR A 98 -5.47 17.74 15.27
N GLU A 99 -6.08 16.73 15.88
CA GLU A 99 -6.13 15.36 15.35
C GLU A 99 -6.96 15.30 14.05
N MET A 100 -8.14 15.93 14.02
CA MET A 100 -8.96 16.04 12.80
C MET A 100 -8.22 16.75 11.66
N ASP A 101 -7.52 17.85 11.94
CA ASP A 101 -6.73 18.58 10.94
C ASP A 101 -5.52 17.76 10.44
N THR A 102 -5.02 16.84 11.27
CA THR A 102 -3.95 15.90 10.90
C THR A 102 -4.49 14.80 9.99
N VAL A 103 -5.61 14.18 10.36
CA VAL A 103 -6.30 13.16 9.54
C VAL A 103 -6.72 13.75 8.20
N ARG A 104 -7.25 14.98 8.18
CA ARG A 104 -7.61 15.68 6.94
C ARG A 104 -6.41 15.86 6.01
N ARG A 105 -5.28 16.33 6.53
CA ARG A 105 -4.06 16.50 5.73
C ARG A 105 -3.51 15.17 5.20
N GLN A 106 -3.56 14.12 6.01
CA GLN A 106 -3.21 12.77 5.58
C GLN A 106 -4.13 12.31 4.44
N PHE A 107 -5.43 12.52 4.58
CA PHE A 107 -6.42 12.16 3.57
C PHE A 107 -6.24 12.91 2.24
N GLU A 108 -6.05 14.23 2.30
CA GLU A 108 -5.77 15.07 1.12
C GLU A 108 -4.45 14.67 0.43
N SER A 109 -3.43 14.31 1.21
CA SER A 109 -2.15 13.84 0.67
C SER A 109 -2.26 12.51 -0.06
N VAL A 110 -3.04 11.56 0.47
CA VAL A 110 -3.23 10.23 -0.13
C VAL A 110 -3.96 10.32 -1.48
N GLN A 111 -5.03 11.11 -1.55
CA GLN A 111 -5.80 11.28 -2.80
C GLN A 111 -4.98 11.96 -3.91
N SER A 112 -4.24 13.02 -3.56
CA SER A 112 -3.42 13.76 -4.52
C SER A 112 -2.29 12.90 -5.10
N ALA A 113 -1.68 12.08 -4.26
CA ALA A 113 -0.50 11.34 -4.64
C ALA A 113 -0.86 10.03 -5.39
N ASP A 114 -2.05 9.44 -5.17
CA ASP A 114 -2.54 8.27 -5.93
C ASP A 114 -2.82 8.71 -7.37
N LEU A 115 -3.49 9.86 -7.52
CA LEU A 115 -3.74 10.46 -8.83
C LEU A 115 -2.43 10.92 -9.49
N GLU A 116 -1.51 11.54 -8.75
CA GLU A 116 -0.22 11.96 -9.29
C GLU A 116 0.59 10.78 -9.82
N LEU A 117 0.66 9.68 -9.07
CA LEU A 117 1.35 8.48 -9.53
C LEU A 117 0.71 7.92 -10.81
N ILE A 118 -0.62 7.81 -10.84
CA ILE A 118 -1.31 7.31 -12.02
C ILE A 118 -1.07 8.24 -13.21
N LEU A 119 -1.14 9.56 -13.01
CA LEU A 119 -0.80 10.54 -14.04
C LEU A 119 0.67 10.42 -14.49
N ARG A 120 1.61 10.17 -13.58
CA ARG A 120 3.02 9.92 -13.92
C ARG A 120 3.18 8.61 -14.71
N CYS A 121 2.48 7.54 -14.33
CA CYS A 121 2.48 6.28 -15.06
C CYS A 121 1.88 6.45 -16.47
N MET A 122 0.76 7.17 -16.58
CA MET A 122 0.14 7.53 -17.87
C MET A 122 1.10 8.38 -18.72
N GLN A 123 1.72 9.41 -18.15
CA GLN A 123 2.72 10.24 -18.84
C GLN A 123 3.92 9.41 -19.30
N LYS A 124 4.40 8.45 -18.48
CA LYS A 124 5.50 7.56 -18.84
C LYS A 124 5.13 6.64 -19.99
N ALA A 125 3.93 6.05 -19.97
CA ALA A 125 3.41 5.23 -21.06
C ALA A 125 3.25 6.04 -22.36
N LEU A 126 2.70 7.26 -22.28
CA LEU A 126 2.54 8.17 -23.42
C LEU A 126 3.88 8.65 -24.00
N ARG A 127 4.90 8.87 -23.17
CA ARG A 127 6.23 9.33 -23.62
C ARG A 127 7.05 8.23 -24.27
N ASN A 128 6.77 6.95 -23.99
CA ASN A 128 7.52 5.84 -24.55
C ASN A 128 6.58 4.69 -24.97
N PRO A 129 5.76 4.89 -26.02
CA PRO A 129 4.78 3.89 -26.48
C PRO A 129 5.42 2.61 -27.04
N LYS A 130 6.75 2.61 -27.24
CA LYS A 130 7.54 1.45 -27.70
C LYS A 130 8.45 0.85 -26.63
N GLY A 131 8.41 1.37 -25.40
CA GLY A 131 9.34 0.99 -24.32
C GLY A 131 9.28 -0.48 -23.90
N PHE A 132 8.16 -1.16 -24.19
CA PHE A 132 7.95 -2.59 -23.90
C PHE A 132 7.77 -3.46 -25.16
N GLN A 133 7.82 -2.87 -26.37
CA GLN A 133 7.63 -3.59 -27.64
C GLN A 133 8.90 -4.22 -28.21
N ASN A 134 10.06 -4.04 -27.58
CA ASN A 134 11.13 -5.00 -27.83
C ASN A 134 10.73 -6.28 -27.09
N PRO A 135 10.53 -7.43 -27.78
CA PRO A 135 10.59 -8.69 -27.06
C PRO A 135 11.92 -8.65 -26.34
N ILE A 136 11.89 -8.61 -25.01
CA ILE A 136 13.06 -8.92 -24.21
C ILE A 136 13.29 -10.40 -24.51
N ARG A 137 13.92 -10.70 -25.65
CA ARG A 137 14.76 -11.89 -25.79
C ARG A 137 15.58 -11.85 -24.51
N ALA A 138 15.47 -12.86 -23.66
CA ALA A 138 16.14 -12.95 -22.37
C ALA A 138 17.60 -12.52 -22.51
N SER A 139 17.86 -11.22 -22.42
CA SER A 139 19.11 -10.62 -22.85
C SER A 139 19.90 -10.36 -21.60
N ARG A 140 20.19 -11.46 -20.91
CA ARG A 140 20.85 -11.54 -19.61
C ARG A 140 20.18 -10.69 -18.50
N PRO A 141 20.15 -11.17 -17.24
CA PRO A 141 19.53 -10.45 -16.13
C PRO A 141 20.11 -9.05 -15.83
N ASP A 142 21.24 -8.67 -16.43
CA ASP A 142 22.05 -7.50 -16.09
C ASP A 142 21.71 -6.21 -16.89
N LYS A 143 20.74 -6.24 -17.81
CA LYS A 143 20.46 -5.09 -18.72
C LYS A 143 19.02 -4.60 -18.79
N LEU A 144 18.16 -4.98 -17.86
CA LEU A 144 16.82 -4.37 -17.74
C LEU A 144 16.94 -2.99 -17.08
N PRO A 145 16.17 -1.97 -17.52
CA PRO A 145 16.16 -0.67 -16.87
C PRO A 145 15.64 -0.83 -15.43
N VAL A 146 16.58 -0.92 -14.49
CA VAL A 146 16.32 -0.94 -13.05
C VAL A 146 15.80 0.43 -12.65
N THR A 147 14.50 0.63 -12.78
CA THR A 147 13.82 1.63 -11.96
C THR A 147 13.44 0.91 -10.66
N ALA A 148 13.82 1.47 -9.49
CA ALA A 148 13.50 0.95 -8.16
C ALA A 148 11.99 1.07 -7.88
N VAL A 149 11.21 0.32 -8.63
CA VAL A 149 9.76 0.38 -8.72
C VAL A 149 9.23 -0.82 -7.94
N HIS A 150 8.40 -0.56 -6.93
CA HIS A 150 7.73 -1.60 -6.15
C HIS A 150 6.82 -2.47 -7.03
N GLY A 151 6.48 -3.68 -6.56
CA GLY A 151 5.73 -4.62 -7.38
C GLY A 151 4.40 -4.10 -7.92
N HIS A 152 3.62 -3.40 -7.10
CA HIS A 152 2.35 -2.82 -7.53
C HIS A 152 2.51 -1.74 -8.60
N GLU A 153 3.60 -0.97 -8.58
CA GLU A 153 3.86 0.05 -9.60
C GLU A 153 4.23 -0.59 -10.96
N MET A 154 4.93 -1.74 -10.93
CA MET A 154 5.15 -2.56 -12.13
C MET A 154 3.81 -3.06 -12.67
N MET A 155 2.94 -3.58 -11.81
CA MET A 155 1.60 -4.04 -12.20
C MET A 155 0.77 -2.91 -12.85
N ILE A 156 0.70 -1.75 -12.21
CA ILE A 156 -0.01 -0.56 -12.73
C ILE A 156 0.52 -0.18 -14.12
N THR A 157 1.85 -0.20 -14.29
CA THR A 157 2.48 0.13 -15.58
C THR A 157 2.06 -0.85 -16.68
N LEU A 158 2.06 -2.16 -16.40
CA LEU A 158 1.66 -3.19 -17.36
C LEU A 158 0.18 -3.12 -17.72
N ILE A 159 -0.69 -2.87 -16.75
CA ILE A 159 -2.14 -2.70 -16.99
C ILE A 159 -2.40 -1.45 -17.85
N LEU A 160 -1.73 -0.33 -17.55
CA LEU A 160 -1.88 0.90 -18.32
C LEU A 160 -1.33 0.76 -19.74
N ASP A 161 -0.23 0.04 -19.95
CA ASP A 161 0.28 -0.27 -21.28
C ASP A 161 -0.74 -1.08 -22.09
N ASP A 162 -1.30 -2.13 -21.51
CA ASP A 162 -2.39 -2.90 -22.13
C ASP A 162 -3.61 -2.00 -22.44
N TYR A 163 -4.04 -1.15 -21.49
CA TYR A 163 -5.18 -0.25 -21.65
C TYR A 163 -5.00 0.75 -22.78
N LEU A 164 -3.81 1.33 -22.92
CA LEU A 164 -3.50 2.33 -23.94
C LEU A 164 -3.25 1.70 -25.31
N THR A 165 -2.69 0.49 -25.37
CA THR A 165 -2.32 -0.16 -26.63
C THR A 165 -3.41 -1.05 -27.21
N LYS A 166 -4.45 -1.39 -26.43
CA LYS A 166 -5.56 -2.26 -26.84
C LYS A 166 -6.92 -1.57 -26.68
N PRO A 167 -7.18 -0.46 -27.40
CA PRO A 167 -8.40 0.36 -27.21
C PRO A 167 -9.71 -0.36 -27.55
N VAL A 168 -9.64 -1.52 -28.21
CA VAL A 168 -10.81 -2.35 -28.55
C VAL A 168 -11.17 -3.38 -27.48
N GLU A 169 -10.29 -3.61 -26.49
CA GLU A 169 -10.60 -4.54 -25.39
C GLU A 169 -11.54 -3.89 -24.37
N ASP A 170 -12.53 -4.65 -23.93
CA ASP A 170 -13.45 -4.25 -22.87
C ASP A 170 -12.83 -4.49 -21.49
N PHE A 171 -12.18 -3.46 -20.94
CA PHE A 171 -11.52 -3.52 -19.64
C PHE A 171 -12.49 -3.74 -18.47
N ALA A 172 -13.78 -3.46 -18.64
CA ALA A 172 -14.78 -3.73 -17.60
C ALA A 172 -14.96 -5.23 -17.34
N LYS A 173 -14.59 -6.08 -18.31
CA LYS A 173 -14.58 -7.56 -18.16
C LYS A 173 -13.29 -8.09 -17.53
N LYS A 174 -12.24 -7.28 -17.48
CA LYS A 174 -10.99 -7.65 -16.82
C LYS A 174 -11.17 -7.61 -15.30
N HIS A 175 -10.21 -8.17 -14.59
CA HIS A 175 -10.20 -8.18 -13.14
C HIS A 175 -8.76 -8.21 -12.62
N ILE A 176 -8.49 -7.32 -11.67
CA ILE A 176 -7.24 -7.22 -10.93
C ILE A 176 -7.45 -7.92 -9.58
N LEU A 177 -6.61 -8.91 -9.29
CA LEU A 177 -6.59 -9.59 -8.00
C LEU A 177 -5.26 -9.30 -7.30
N GLU A 178 -5.32 -8.79 -6.08
CA GLU A 178 -4.18 -8.68 -5.17
C GLU A 178 -4.30 -9.78 -4.11
N ILE A 179 -3.21 -10.50 -3.88
CA ILE A 179 -3.05 -11.43 -2.75
C ILE A 179 -1.95 -10.86 -1.85
N GLY A 180 -2.35 -10.41 -0.66
CA GLY A 180 -1.53 -9.61 0.26
C GLY A 180 -1.91 -8.13 0.20
N MET A 181 -2.62 -7.64 1.21
CA MET A 181 -3.04 -6.25 1.30
C MET A 181 -1.92 -5.35 1.82
N THR A 182 -2.05 -4.04 1.56
CA THR A 182 -1.30 -3.00 2.27
C THR A 182 -1.51 -3.14 3.78
N ARG A 183 -0.43 -3.40 4.52
CA ARG A 183 -0.44 -3.61 5.98
C ARG A 183 -0.12 -2.35 6.78
N GLU A 184 0.57 -1.40 6.14
CA GLU A 184 1.07 -0.19 6.77
C GLU A 184 0.62 1.04 5.97
N THR A 185 0.25 2.12 6.65
CA THR A 185 -0.06 3.41 6.03
C THR A 185 1.22 4.16 5.62
N VAL A 186 2.07 3.48 4.86
CA VAL A 186 3.28 4.04 4.28
C VAL A 186 3.02 4.31 2.81
N TRP A 187 3.12 5.58 2.42
CA TRP A 187 2.78 6.05 1.07
C TRP A 187 3.37 5.20 -0.06
N SER A 188 4.63 4.78 0.06
CA SER A 188 5.32 3.97 -0.96
C SER A 188 4.84 2.52 -1.04
N GLN A 189 4.12 2.03 -0.04
CA GLN A 189 3.68 0.63 0.08
C GLN A 189 2.15 0.47 -0.02
N CYS A 190 1.43 1.52 -0.43
CA CYS A 190 -0.03 1.51 -0.59
C CYS A 190 -0.50 0.83 -1.88
N SER A 191 -0.13 -0.44 -2.10
CA SER A 191 -0.55 -1.22 -3.27
C SER A 191 -2.08 -1.27 -3.43
N THR A 192 -2.80 -1.50 -2.33
CA THR A 192 -4.25 -1.73 -2.34
C THR A 192 -5.03 -0.49 -2.77
N SER A 193 -4.71 0.70 -2.23
CA SER A 193 -5.40 1.94 -2.63
C SER A 193 -5.09 2.33 -4.07
N ARG A 194 -3.84 2.12 -4.51
CA ARG A 194 -3.38 2.45 -5.86
C ARG A 194 -4.03 1.55 -6.92
N LEU A 195 -4.08 0.24 -6.67
CA LEU A 195 -4.74 -0.71 -7.56
C LEU A 195 -6.26 -0.51 -7.59
N ALA A 196 -6.88 -0.20 -6.44
CA ALA A 196 -8.30 0.17 -6.39
C ALA A 196 -8.61 1.46 -7.16
N CYS A 197 -7.76 2.47 -7.04
CA CYS A 197 -7.88 3.73 -7.78
C CYS A 197 -7.76 3.48 -9.30
N LEU A 198 -6.73 2.73 -9.73
CA LEU A 198 -6.57 2.33 -11.12
C LEU A 198 -7.81 1.60 -11.63
N ALA A 199 -8.33 0.65 -10.85
CA ALA A 199 -9.49 -0.14 -11.24
C ALA A 199 -10.72 0.73 -11.52
N ARG A 200 -11.00 1.68 -10.61
CA ARG A 200 -12.04 2.69 -10.81
C ARG A 200 -11.81 3.53 -12.07
N MET A 201 -10.57 3.96 -12.32
CA MET A 201 -10.25 4.83 -13.47
C MET A 201 -10.46 4.16 -14.82
N ILE A 202 -10.09 2.88 -14.95
CA ILE A 202 -10.24 2.12 -16.21
C ILE A 202 -11.53 1.30 -16.26
N GLY A 203 -12.40 1.45 -15.26
CA GLY A 203 -13.70 0.78 -15.19
C GLY A 203 -13.65 -0.72 -14.98
N THR A 204 -12.56 -1.26 -14.42
CA THR A 204 -12.38 -2.70 -14.16
C THR A 204 -12.64 -3.07 -12.71
N ARG A 205 -12.70 -4.38 -12.40
CA ARG A 205 -12.86 -4.87 -11.03
C ARG A 205 -11.52 -5.05 -10.35
N PHE A 206 -11.48 -4.76 -9.05
CA PHE A 206 -10.37 -5.04 -8.16
C PHE A 206 -10.83 -5.83 -6.94
N THR A 207 -10.12 -6.91 -6.64
CA THR A 207 -10.27 -7.65 -5.40
C THR A 207 -8.93 -7.72 -4.71
N SER A 208 -8.89 -7.43 -3.41
CA SER A 208 -7.72 -7.70 -2.59
C SER A 208 -8.07 -8.69 -1.50
N VAL A 209 -7.14 -9.60 -1.20
CA VAL A 209 -7.31 -10.69 -0.23
C VAL A 209 -6.18 -10.64 0.79
N ASP A 210 -6.52 -10.66 2.07
CA ASP A 210 -5.54 -10.79 3.15
C ASP A 210 -6.12 -11.64 4.29
N MET A 211 -5.23 -12.32 5.01
CA MET A 211 -5.61 -13.21 6.10
C MET A 211 -5.92 -12.47 7.41
N ASP A 212 -5.43 -11.24 7.58
CA ASP A 212 -5.60 -10.46 8.80
C ASP A 212 -6.79 -9.51 8.67
N GLU A 213 -7.82 -9.77 9.47
CA GLU A 213 -9.04 -8.97 9.54
C GLU A 213 -8.77 -7.47 9.79
N ASN A 214 -7.68 -7.11 10.48
CA ASN A 214 -7.32 -5.71 10.70
C ASN A 214 -6.81 -5.04 9.42
N ASN A 215 -6.03 -5.76 8.61
CA ASN A 215 -5.59 -5.26 7.30
C ASN A 215 -6.81 -5.04 6.40
N VAL A 216 -7.75 -6.00 6.41
CA VAL A 216 -8.99 -5.94 5.63
C VAL A 216 -9.84 -4.72 6.03
N LYS A 217 -10.10 -4.51 7.33
CA LYS A 217 -10.85 -3.34 7.82
C LYS A 217 -10.19 -2.01 7.43
N ASN A 218 -8.87 -1.95 7.53
CA ASN A 218 -8.12 -0.76 7.11
C ASN A 218 -8.21 -0.55 5.59
N ALA A 219 -8.06 -1.61 4.81
CA ALA A 219 -8.20 -1.59 3.36
C ALA A 219 -9.60 -1.13 2.92
N GLU A 220 -10.66 -1.63 3.56
CA GLU A 220 -12.03 -1.20 3.32
C GLU A 220 -12.22 0.30 3.60
N TYR A 221 -11.66 0.79 4.71
CA TYR A 221 -11.73 2.21 5.06
C TYR A 221 -11.04 3.09 4.00
N ILE A 222 -9.80 2.78 3.62
CA ILE A 222 -9.04 3.60 2.65
C ILE A 222 -9.57 3.46 1.22
N THR A 223 -10.20 2.34 0.87
CA THR A 223 -10.74 2.08 -0.47
C THR A 223 -12.24 2.35 -0.60
N LYS A 224 -12.92 2.80 0.47
CA LYS A 224 -14.37 3.07 0.47
C LYS A 224 -14.83 3.94 -0.70
N MET A 225 -14.03 4.94 -1.06
CA MET A 225 -14.34 5.84 -2.17
C MET A 225 -14.27 5.16 -3.55
N TYR A 226 -13.66 3.98 -3.68
CA TYR A 226 -13.52 3.26 -4.95
C TYR A 226 -14.66 2.27 -5.21
N HIS A 227 -15.64 2.16 -4.31
CA HIS A 227 -16.85 1.36 -4.54
C HIS A 227 -17.61 1.83 -5.81
N PRO A 228 -18.17 0.92 -6.64
CA PRO A 228 -18.21 -0.55 -6.48
C PRO A 228 -17.03 -1.30 -7.11
N TYR A 229 -15.96 -0.61 -7.53
CA TYR A 229 -14.86 -1.22 -8.28
C TYR A 229 -13.89 -2.04 -7.42
N ALA A 230 -13.88 -1.84 -6.11
CA ALA A 230 -12.95 -2.47 -5.18
C ALA A 230 -13.68 -3.32 -4.13
N THR A 231 -13.23 -4.56 -3.94
CA THR A 231 -13.73 -5.50 -2.93
C THR A 231 -12.56 -6.01 -2.08
N MET A 232 -12.72 -5.98 -0.75
CA MET A 232 -11.74 -6.50 0.20
C MET A 232 -12.26 -7.81 0.78
N VAL A 233 -11.39 -8.82 0.88
CA VAL A 233 -11.76 -10.16 1.35
C VAL A 233 -10.81 -10.60 2.45
N CYS A 234 -11.37 -11.09 3.56
CA CYS A 234 -10.62 -11.73 4.64
C CYS A 234 -10.58 -13.25 4.41
N ASP A 235 -9.51 -13.75 3.81
CA ASP A 235 -9.27 -15.19 3.59
C ASP A 235 -7.76 -15.45 3.44
N LEU A 236 -7.34 -16.72 3.55
CA LEU A 236 -6.00 -17.11 3.10
C LEU A 236 -5.93 -16.99 1.57
N GLY A 237 -4.81 -16.49 1.04
CA GLY A 237 -4.67 -16.25 -0.39
C GLY A 237 -4.80 -17.52 -1.22
N GLU A 238 -4.16 -18.59 -0.77
CA GLU A 238 -4.22 -19.91 -1.39
C GLU A 238 -5.64 -20.53 -1.32
N ASP A 239 -6.36 -20.32 -0.23
CA ASP A 239 -7.71 -20.87 -0.04
C ASP A 239 -8.73 -20.09 -0.88
N TYR A 240 -8.58 -18.77 -0.96
CA TYR A 240 -9.40 -17.93 -1.83
C TYR A 240 -9.23 -18.33 -3.30
N LEU A 241 -7.99 -18.49 -3.76
CA LEU A 241 -7.70 -18.92 -5.13
C LEU A 241 -8.26 -20.31 -5.42
N ALA A 242 -8.19 -21.24 -4.47
CA ALA A 242 -8.70 -22.60 -4.63
C ALA A 242 -10.22 -22.63 -4.85
N LYS A 243 -10.97 -21.72 -4.22
CA LYS A 243 -12.44 -21.59 -4.32
C LYS A 243 -12.88 -20.67 -5.46
N LEU A 244 -11.93 -20.03 -6.16
CA LEU A 244 -12.26 -19.01 -7.15
C LEU A 244 -12.89 -19.65 -8.39
N GLU A 245 -14.05 -19.12 -8.78
CA GLU A 245 -14.83 -19.52 -9.94
C GLU A 245 -14.77 -18.46 -11.05
N PRO A 246 -15.09 -18.80 -12.31
CA PRO A 246 -15.16 -17.84 -13.41
C PRO A 246 -16.15 -16.69 -13.14
N PRO A 247 -15.91 -15.48 -13.69
CA PRO A 247 -14.78 -15.10 -14.53
C PRO A 247 -13.47 -14.88 -13.74
N TYR A 248 -12.37 -15.42 -14.25
CA TYR A 248 -11.06 -15.37 -13.60
C TYR A 248 -10.35 -14.01 -13.75
N PRO A 249 -9.48 -13.65 -12.79
CA PRO A 249 -8.64 -12.45 -12.87
C PRO A 249 -7.73 -12.50 -14.09
N THR A 250 -7.50 -11.34 -14.71
CA THR A 250 -6.53 -11.19 -15.81
C THR A 250 -5.18 -10.69 -15.31
N TYR A 251 -5.17 -9.96 -14.20
CA TYR A 251 -3.99 -9.40 -13.58
C TYR A 251 -3.93 -9.86 -12.12
N ILE A 252 -2.82 -10.48 -11.71
CA ILE A 252 -2.63 -10.94 -10.32
C ILE A 252 -1.37 -10.31 -9.73
N TYR A 253 -1.52 -9.54 -8.67
CA TYR A 253 -0.42 -9.03 -7.86
C TYR A 253 -0.24 -9.93 -6.64
N LEU A 254 0.95 -10.52 -6.48
CA LEU A 254 1.26 -11.50 -5.44
C LEU A 254 2.35 -10.95 -4.51
N ASP A 255 1.92 -10.46 -3.35
CA ASP A 255 2.75 -9.84 -2.32
C ASP A 255 2.26 -10.25 -0.91
N ALA A 256 2.18 -11.56 -0.68
CA ALA A 256 1.50 -12.12 0.48
C ALA A 256 2.45 -12.52 1.61
N TYR A 257 2.62 -13.82 1.88
CA TYR A 257 3.38 -14.33 3.02
C TYR A 257 4.83 -13.82 2.99
N ASP A 258 5.40 -13.48 4.13
CA ASP A 258 6.74 -12.92 4.17
C ASP A 258 7.81 -13.99 4.15
N PHE A 259 8.90 -13.78 3.42
CA PHE A 259 10.08 -14.62 3.59
C PHE A 259 10.78 -14.28 4.91
N GLU A 260 11.57 -15.20 5.44
CA GLU A 260 12.26 -14.99 6.71
C GLU A 260 13.40 -13.98 6.55
N HIS A 261 13.42 -12.96 7.41
CA HIS A 261 14.54 -12.03 7.51
C HIS A 261 14.63 -11.43 8.93
N PRO A 262 15.83 -10.98 9.38
CA PRO A 262 16.03 -10.50 10.75
C PRO A 262 15.25 -9.23 11.11
N ASN A 263 14.83 -8.45 10.11
CA ASN A 263 14.19 -7.14 10.31
C ASN A 263 12.66 -7.21 10.52
N HIS A 264 12.08 -8.39 10.74
CA HIS A 264 10.64 -8.48 11.03
C HIS A 264 10.36 -7.95 12.42
N SER A 265 9.40 -7.02 12.54
CA SER A 265 8.97 -6.55 13.85
C SER A 265 8.32 -7.68 14.65
N GLU A 266 8.45 -7.63 15.97
CA GLU A 266 7.82 -8.61 16.85
C GLU A 266 6.29 -8.64 16.67
N GLY A 267 5.68 -7.47 16.46
CA GLY A 267 4.26 -7.37 16.13
C GLY A 267 3.89 -8.14 14.85
N ARG A 268 4.74 -8.10 13.81
CA ARG A 268 4.54 -8.87 12.59
C ARG A 268 4.63 -10.37 12.84
N GLN A 269 5.65 -10.82 13.56
CA GLN A 269 5.80 -12.24 13.93
C GLN A 269 4.61 -12.75 14.76
N ASN A 270 4.13 -11.94 15.71
CA ASN A 270 3.00 -12.29 16.56
C ASN A 270 1.69 -12.41 15.77
N ARG A 271 1.49 -11.59 14.72
CA ARG A 271 0.33 -11.73 13.82
C ARG A 271 0.33 -13.06 13.10
N TYR A 272 1.45 -13.45 12.48
CA TYR A 272 1.58 -14.76 11.83
C TYR A 272 1.32 -15.90 12.82
N LYS A 273 1.91 -15.82 14.02
CA LYS A 273 1.68 -16.84 15.06
C LYS A 273 0.21 -16.91 15.48
N LYS A 274 -0.47 -15.78 15.57
CA LYS A 274 -1.89 -15.71 15.97
C LYS A 274 -2.81 -16.28 14.88
N VAL A 275 -2.58 -15.91 13.62
CA VAL A 275 -3.47 -16.25 12.49
C VAL A 275 -3.17 -17.64 11.93
N LEU A 276 -1.89 -18.00 11.81
CA LEU A 276 -1.42 -19.22 11.15
C LEU A 276 -0.82 -20.26 12.10
N GLY A 277 -0.75 -19.97 13.41
CA GLY A 277 -0.18 -20.88 14.40
C GLY A 277 1.35 -20.98 14.37
N GLN A 278 2.03 -20.25 13.48
CA GLN A 278 3.47 -20.35 13.27
C GLN A 278 4.13 -18.98 13.05
N LYS A 279 5.44 -18.90 13.31
CA LYS A 279 6.25 -17.72 12.95
C LYS A 279 6.54 -17.71 11.45
N ILE A 280 7.00 -16.57 10.95
CA ILE A 280 7.47 -16.45 9.57
C ILE A 280 8.69 -17.37 9.39
N SER A 281 8.64 -18.22 8.37
CA SER A 281 9.74 -19.07 7.90
C SER A 281 9.77 -19.12 6.38
N ASN A 282 10.91 -19.46 5.80
CA ASN A 282 11.05 -19.59 4.36
C ASN A 282 10.22 -20.75 3.79
N GLU A 283 10.14 -21.87 4.51
CA GLU A 283 9.40 -23.05 4.07
C GLU A 283 7.91 -22.75 3.93
N ALA A 284 7.31 -22.12 4.95
CA ALA A 284 5.92 -21.71 4.91
C ALA A 284 5.64 -20.67 3.82
N CYS A 285 6.56 -19.72 3.66
CA CYS A 285 6.50 -18.72 2.60
C CYS A 285 6.47 -19.39 1.22
N TRP A 286 7.42 -20.29 0.94
CA TRP A 286 7.52 -20.97 -0.35
C TRP A 286 6.33 -21.91 -0.60
N GLU A 287 5.85 -22.61 0.42
CA GLU A 287 4.69 -23.49 0.31
C GLU A 287 3.44 -22.71 -0.09
N MET A 288 3.12 -21.62 0.63
CA MET A 288 1.95 -20.79 0.34
C MET A 288 2.01 -20.24 -1.09
N HIS A 289 3.13 -19.64 -1.47
CA HIS A 289 3.31 -19.06 -2.81
C HIS A 289 3.22 -20.10 -3.92
N LEU A 290 3.77 -21.31 -3.71
CA LEU A 290 3.64 -22.40 -4.66
C LEU A 290 2.20 -22.87 -4.80
N LYS A 291 1.43 -22.97 -3.70
CA LYS A 291 -0.01 -23.30 -3.75
C LYS A 291 -0.79 -22.26 -4.56
N CYS A 292 -0.56 -20.97 -4.31
CA CYS A 292 -1.13 -19.89 -5.12
C CYS A 292 -0.78 -20.06 -6.61
N CYS A 293 0.51 -20.25 -6.92
CA CYS A 293 0.96 -20.31 -8.31
C CYS A 293 0.47 -21.55 -9.07
N LYS A 294 0.31 -22.70 -8.40
CA LYS A 294 -0.33 -23.89 -8.98
C LYS A 294 -1.74 -23.57 -9.46
N ARG A 295 -2.54 -22.96 -8.60
CA ARG A 295 -3.91 -22.57 -8.96
C ARG A 295 -3.94 -21.49 -10.04
N ILE A 296 -3.07 -20.48 -9.95
CA ILE A 296 -2.95 -19.43 -10.97
C ILE A 296 -2.61 -20.02 -12.35
N ALA A 297 -1.72 -21.01 -12.43
CA ALA A 297 -1.37 -21.68 -13.68
C ALA A 297 -2.56 -22.44 -14.31
N GLU A 298 -3.56 -22.81 -13.53
CA GLU A 298 -4.80 -23.39 -14.04
C GLU A 298 -5.73 -22.28 -14.56
N ILE A 299 -6.01 -21.26 -13.73
CA ILE A 299 -7.14 -20.34 -13.95
C ILE A 299 -6.81 -19.07 -14.74
N LEU A 300 -5.55 -18.61 -14.73
CA LEU A 300 -5.20 -17.32 -15.31
C LEU A 300 -5.43 -17.38 -16.83
N PRO A 301 -6.21 -16.51 -17.46
CA PRO A 301 -6.47 -16.60 -18.89
C PRO A 301 -5.17 -16.46 -19.70
N ASP A 302 -5.20 -16.93 -20.94
CA ASP A 302 -4.13 -16.65 -21.90
C ASP A 302 -3.85 -15.15 -21.93
N TYR A 303 -2.56 -14.79 -22.01
CA TYR A 303 -2.07 -13.41 -21.91
C TYR A 303 -2.27 -12.71 -20.56
N GLY A 304 -2.84 -13.39 -19.55
CA GLY A 304 -2.90 -12.87 -18.19
C GLY A 304 -1.50 -12.64 -17.61
N ILE A 305 -1.41 -11.70 -16.68
CA ILE A 305 -0.15 -11.25 -16.08
C ILE A 305 -0.17 -11.51 -14.58
N ILE A 306 0.93 -12.03 -14.06
CA ILE A 306 1.22 -12.08 -12.63
C ILE A 306 2.44 -11.19 -12.34
N VAL A 307 2.37 -10.38 -11.29
CA VAL A 307 3.52 -9.64 -10.76
C VAL A 307 3.80 -10.13 -9.35
N PHE A 308 5.06 -10.50 -9.12
CA PHE A 308 5.53 -11.14 -7.91
C PHE A 308 6.52 -10.21 -7.21
N ASP A 309 6.21 -9.77 -5.98
CA ASP A 309 7.10 -8.91 -5.21
C ASP A 309 8.01 -9.69 -4.25
N ASP A 310 9.12 -9.07 -3.83
CA ASP A 310 10.20 -9.69 -3.05
C ASP A 310 10.72 -11.02 -3.63
N VAL A 311 10.95 -11.02 -4.96
CA VAL A 311 11.52 -12.14 -5.72
C VAL A 311 12.75 -11.68 -6.48
N TRP A 312 13.85 -12.42 -6.33
CA TRP A 312 15.09 -12.15 -7.07
C TRP A 312 15.79 -13.44 -7.47
N HIS A 313 16.71 -13.32 -8.42
CA HIS A 313 17.49 -14.44 -8.94
C HIS A 313 18.96 -14.28 -8.54
N GLU A 314 19.49 -15.21 -7.77
CA GLU A 314 20.83 -15.17 -7.21
C GLU A 314 21.48 -16.55 -7.33
N ASN A 315 22.73 -16.60 -7.79
CA ASN A 315 23.51 -17.84 -7.93
C ASN A 315 22.79 -18.95 -8.71
N GLY A 316 22.05 -18.59 -9.76
CA GLY A 316 21.31 -19.55 -10.59
C GLY A 316 20.01 -20.08 -9.97
N ARG A 317 19.55 -19.48 -8.88
CA ARG A 317 18.33 -19.88 -8.16
C ARG A 317 17.42 -18.69 -7.90
N TRP A 318 16.13 -18.95 -7.88
CA TRP A 318 15.15 -17.98 -7.40
C TRP A 318 15.12 -17.98 -5.86
N THR A 319 15.07 -16.79 -5.28
CA THR A 319 15.10 -16.54 -3.83
C THR A 319 13.99 -15.56 -3.43
N GLY A 320 13.76 -15.39 -2.14
CA GLY A 320 12.68 -14.56 -1.60
C GLY A 320 11.37 -15.33 -1.57
N LYS A 321 10.25 -14.66 -1.88
CA LYS A 321 8.91 -15.28 -1.91
C LYS A 321 8.78 -16.34 -3.02
N GLY A 322 9.53 -16.17 -4.11
CA GLY A 322 9.42 -16.95 -5.34
C GLY A 322 10.25 -18.22 -5.42
N GLY A 323 10.88 -18.68 -4.33
CA GLY A 323 11.91 -19.75 -4.37
C GLY A 323 11.49 -21.02 -5.13
N THR A 324 10.30 -21.54 -4.83
CA THR A 324 9.71 -22.72 -5.51
C THR A 324 8.68 -22.33 -6.57
N ALA A 325 8.00 -21.21 -6.39
CA ALA A 325 6.92 -20.75 -7.25
C ALA A 325 7.42 -20.29 -8.64
N MET A 326 8.57 -19.60 -8.70
CA MET A 326 9.13 -19.12 -9.96
C MET A 326 9.55 -20.25 -10.91
N PRO A 327 10.34 -21.26 -10.47
CA PRO A 327 10.63 -22.43 -11.31
C PRO A 327 9.37 -23.12 -11.83
N PHE A 328 8.34 -23.24 -10.97
CA PHE A 328 7.06 -23.84 -11.35
C PHE A 328 6.38 -23.04 -12.47
N LEU A 329 6.19 -21.73 -12.32
CA LEU A 329 5.53 -20.89 -13.33
C LEU A 329 6.28 -20.94 -14.67
N LEU A 330 7.61 -20.81 -14.65
CA LEU A 330 8.44 -20.84 -15.86
C LEU A 330 8.33 -22.17 -16.61
N THR A 331 8.19 -23.28 -15.89
CA THR A 331 7.98 -24.62 -16.50
C THR A 331 6.55 -24.80 -17.01
N ASN A 332 5.58 -24.06 -16.49
CA ASN A 332 4.15 -24.18 -16.81
C ASN A 332 3.65 -23.07 -17.76
N GLY A 333 4.48 -22.67 -18.72
CA GLY A 333 4.05 -21.82 -19.83
C GLY A 333 4.00 -20.32 -19.52
N PHE A 334 4.63 -19.87 -18.43
CA PHE A 334 4.83 -18.45 -18.15
C PHE A 334 6.22 -18.00 -18.64
N HIS A 335 6.31 -16.75 -19.10
CA HIS A 335 7.58 -16.11 -19.42
C HIS A 335 7.70 -14.74 -18.75
N ILE A 336 8.92 -14.34 -18.44
CA ILE A 336 9.21 -13.04 -17.82
C ILE A 336 9.00 -11.94 -18.85
N VAL A 337 8.23 -10.92 -18.49
CA VAL A 337 7.95 -9.73 -19.32
C VAL A 337 8.53 -8.45 -18.74
N ALA A 338 8.78 -8.39 -17.44
CA ALA A 338 9.49 -7.30 -16.77
C ALA A 338 10.15 -7.80 -15.48
N GLN A 339 11.22 -7.13 -15.06
CA GLN A 339 11.93 -7.47 -13.82
C GLN A 339 12.68 -6.25 -13.26
N THR A 340 12.70 -6.15 -11.92
CA THR A 340 13.61 -5.29 -11.14
C THR A 340 14.48 -6.19 -10.23
N PRO A 341 15.40 -5.64 -9.42
CA PRO A 341 16.17 -6.45 -8.48
C PRO A 341 15.34 -7.24 -7.46
N LYS A 342 14.06 -6.89 -7.24
CA LYS A 342 13.20 -7.53 -6.23
C LYS A 342 11.79 -7.87 -6.72
N THR A 343 11.48 -7.64 -7.98
CA THR A 343 10.13 -7.87 -8.52
C THR A 343 10.23 -8.53 -9.88
N VAL A 344 9.35 -9.48 -10.17
CA VAL A 344 9.25 -10.10 -11.50
C VAL A 344 7.81 -10.11 -11.98
N ALA A 345 7.59 -9.68 -13.22
CA ALA A 345 6.32 -9.88 -13.93
C ALA A 345 6.45 -11.04 -14.91
N LEU A 346 5.46 -11.93 -14.89
CA LEU A 346 5.33 -13.01 -15.85
C LEU A 346 4.00 -12.92 -16.58
N LYS A 347 4.00 -13.38 -17.83
CA LYS A 347 2.82 -13.47 -18.67
C LYS A 347 2.57 -14.90 -19.10
N ARG A 348 1.32 -15.33 -19.07
CA ARG A 348 0.92 -16.67 -19.55
C ARG A 348 0.98 -16.70 -21.08
N ASN A 349 1.67 -17.68 -21.63
CA ASN A 349 1.67 -17.94 -23.07
C ASN A 349 0.27 -18.30 -23.53
N ARG A 350 -0.07 -17.89 -24.76
CA ARG A 350 -1.21 -18.50 -25.45
C ARG A 350 -0.86 -19.96 -25.70
N PHE A 351 -1.67 -20.90 -25.21
CA PHE A 351 -1.57 -22.25 -25.74
C PHE A 351 -2.07 -22.19 -27.18
N ILE A 352 -1.15 -22.27 -28.14
CA ILE A 352 -1.51 -22.63 -29.51
C ILE A 352 -1.83 -24.11 -29.41
N SER A 353 -3.10 -24.45 -29.14
CA SER A 353 -3.62 -25.78 -29.40
C SER A 353 -3.36 -26.06 -30.88
N GLY A 354 -2.35 -26.90 -31.15
CA GLY A 354 -1.99 -27.34 -32.49
C GLY A 354 -3.05 -28.25 -33.09
#